data_AF-A0A167ACI0-F1
#
_entry.id   AF-A0A167ACI0-F1
#
_cell.length_a   1.000
_cell.length_b   1.000
_cell.length_c   1.000
_cell.angle_alpha   90.00
_cell.angle_beta   90.00
_cell.angle_gamma   90.00
#
_symmetry.space_group_name_H-M   'P 1'
#
loop_
_entity.id
_entity.type
_entity.pdbx_description
1 polymer ?
#
loop_
_entity_poly.entity_id
_entity_poly.type
_entity_poly.pdbx_seq_one_letter_code
_entity_poly.pdbx_strand_id
1 'polypeptide(L)'
;MPVNNHSNLRALIEEHQVRQQQYQVAENKVQAYLEYNRRYLLQHLNNLFTNRVLPHLELAKSLLVEQGYVADIEIEKQTLFEESEAIEVITQVSFVFSGNSDDLDTGLTQNRLLIFTRPNHAFIYAKYITDLVTSQTQPLFFADDYYYQNMPSDNQFPHFPFPPNFEDHSEFKSMLSDFLSLVFLQIRGKLS
;
A
#
# COMPACT_ATOMS: atom_id res chain seq x y z
N MET A 1 -19.88 32.79 1.94
CA MET A 1 -18.58 32.95 1.24
C MET A 1 -18.20 31.60 0.66
N PRO A 2 -17.84 31.51 -0.63
CA PRO A 2 -17.44 30.22 -1.20
C PRO A 2 -16.08 29.83 -0.60
N VAL A 3 -16.03 28.66 0.04
CA VAL A 3 -14.81 28.11 0.62
C VAL A 3 -13.89 27.70 -0.53
N ASN A 4 -12.66 28.22 -0.50
CA ASN A 4 -11.71 28.21 -1.60
C ASN A 4 -11.04 26.82 -1.77
N ASN A 5 -11.83 25.82 -2.15
CA ASN A 5 -11.41 24.41 -2.29
C ASN A 5 -10.31 24.20 -3.35
N HIS A 6 -10.13 25.13 -4.29
CA HIS A 6 -9.10 25.02 -5.32
C HIS A 6 -7.66 25.20 -4.82
N SER A 7 -7.45 25.96 -3.74
CA SER A 7 -6.10 26.17 -3.18
C SER A 7 -5.61 24.93 -2.42
N ASN A 8 -6.50 24.30 -1.64
CA ASN A 8 -6.21 23.06 -0.94
C ASN A 8 -5.99 21.89 -1.90
N LEU A 9 -6.77 21.81 -2.99
CA LEU A 9 -6.61 20.75 -3.98
C LEU A 9 -5.27 20.87 -4.74
N ARG A 10 -4.86 22.09 -5.11
CA ARG A 10 -3.54 22.30 -5.74
C ARG A 10 -2.39 21.97 -4.81
N ALA A 11 -2.46 22.40 -3.55
CA ALA A 11 -1.45 22.08 -2.55
C ALA A 11 -1.34 20.55 -2.33
N LEU A 12 -2.47 19.85 -2.25
CA LEU A 12 -2.50 18.38 -2.16
C LEU A 12 -1.89 17.73 -3.42
N ILE A 13 -2.24 18.22 -4.61
CA ILE A 13 -1.70 17.71 -5.88
C ILE A 13 -0.19 17.93 -5.95
N GLU A 14 0.30 19.12 -5.59
CA GLU A 14 1.73 19.44 -5.56
C GLU A 14 2.46 18.59 -4.51
N GLU A 15 1.88 18.40 -3.34
CA GLU A 15 2.44 17.55 -2.29
C GLU A 15 2.51 16.08 -2.72
N HIS A 16 1.47 15.57 -3.39
CA HIS A 16 1.48 14.23 -3.98
C HIS A 16 2.51 14.10 -5.10
N GLN A 17 2.66 15.12 -5.95
CA GLN A 17 3.65 15.13 -7.03
C GLN A 17 5.10 15.19 -6.48
N VAL A 18 5.35 15.98 -5.44
CA VAL A 18 6.66 16.05 -4.78
C VAL A 18 6.98 14.73 -4.09
N ARG A 19 6.02 14.13 -3.36
CA ARG A 19 6.17 12.79 -2.79
C ARG A 19 6.46 11.74 -3.86
N GLN A 20 5.76 11.79 -4.99
CA GLN A 20 5.99 10.89 -6.13
C GLN A 20 7.43 10.97 -6.64
N GLN A 21 7.96 12.19 -6.84
CA GLN A 21 9.33 12.38 -7.29
C GLN A 21 10.36 11.87 -6.27
N GLN A 22 10.13 12.13 -4.98
CA GLN A 22 10.99 11.62 -3.90
C GLN A 22 10.98 10.09 -3.86
N TYR A 23 9.81 9.46 -4.00
CA TYR A 23 9.70 8.01 -4.04
C TYR A 23 10.35 7.40 -5.27
N GLN A 24 10.23 8.04 -6.43
CA GLN A 24 10.88 7.56 -7.65
C GLN A 24 12.42 7.66 -7.55
N VAL A 25 12.94 8.73 -6.91
CA VAL A 25 14.37 8.87 -6.64
C VAL A 25 14.84 7.83 -5.62
N ALA A 26 14.07 7.58 -4.56
CA ALA A 26 14.38 6.55 -3.56
C ALA A 26 14.34 5.14 -4.17
N GLU A 27 13.33 4.84 -4.99
CA GLU A 27 13.18 3.59 -5.72
C GLU A 27 14.37 3.35 -6.66
N ASN A 28 14.73 4.34 -7.49
CA ASN A 28 15.86 4.23 -8.41
C ASN A 28 17.19 4.05 -7.68
N LYS A 29 17.39 4.75 -6.55
CA LYS A 29 18.59 4.60 -5.74
C LYS A 29 18.67 3.18 -5.18
N VAL A 30 17.61 2.69 -4.55
CA VAL A 30 17.60 1.35 -3.96
C VAL A 30 17.71 0.26 -5.03
N GLN A 31 17.00 0.37 -6.16
CA GLN A 31 17.12 -0.58 -7.27
C GLN A 31 18.54 -0.71 -7.82
N ALA A 32 19.30 0.38 -7.87
CA ALA A 32 20.68 0.37 -8.35
C ALA A 32 21.66 -0.36 -7.41
N TYR A 33 21.31 -0.51 -6.12
CA TYR A 33 22.17 -1.17 -5.13
C TYR A 33 21.86 -2.66 -4.96
N LEU A 34 20.81 -3.18 -5.60
CA LEU A 34 20.35 -4.54 -5.36
C LEU A 34 20.91 -5.56 -6.38
N GLU A 35 22.19 -5.94 -6.25
CA GLU A 35 22.72 -7.20 -6.82
C GLU A 35 22.31 -8.42 -5.96
N TYR A 36 21.01 -8.65 -5.79
CA TYR A 36 20.50 -9.58 -4.76
C TYR A 36 20.28 -10.99 -5.30
N ASN A 37 20.48 -11.96 -4.41
CA ASN A 37 19.92 -13.30 -4.59
C ASN A 37 18.38 -13.20 -4.53
N ARG A 38 17.75 -13.37 -5.70
CA ARG A 38 16.31 -13.26 -5.95
C ARG A 38 15.44 -14.02 -4.94
N ARG A 39 15.92 -15.19 -4.48
CA ARG A 39 15.22 -16.00 -3.47
C ARG A 39 15.04 -15.26 -2.14
N TYR A 40 16.10 -14.64 -1.62
CA TYR A 40 16.03 -13.91 -0.35
C TYR A 40 15.11 -12.69 -0.45
N LEU A 41 15.14 -11.99 -1.58
CA LEU A 41 14.25 -10.86 -1.82
C LEU A 41 12.78 -11.29 -1.79
N LEU A 42 12.45 -12.37 -2.50
CA LEU A 42 11.10 -12.91 -2.53
C LEU A 42 10.61 -13.34 -1.14
N GLN A 43 11.47 -14.00 -0.36
CA GLN A 43 11.17 -14.36 1.02
C GLN A 43 10.94 -13.12 1.90
N HIS A 44 11.76 -12.09 1.75
CA HIS A 44 11.61 -10.83 2.48
C HIS A 44 10.28 -10.14 2.16
N LEU A 45 9.93 -9.98 0.88
CA LEU A 45 8.65 -9.41 0.48
C LEU A 45 7.46 -10.22 1.00
N ASN A 46 7.57 -11.54 1.02
CA ASN A 46 6.55 -12.42 1.57
C ASN A 46 6.38 -12.24 3.10
N ASN A 47 7.50 -12.03 3.81
CA ASN A 47 7.49 -11.71 5.24
C ASN A 47 6.81 -10.36 5.51
N LEU A 48 7.04 -9.36 4.66
CA LEU A 48 6.36 -8.07 4.76
C LEU A 48 4.84 -8.20 4.58
N PHE A 49 4.38 -8.99 3.60
CA PHE A 49 2.95 -9.27 3.48
C PHE A 49 2.39 -9.95 4.73
N THR A 50 3.06 -10.99 5.21
CA THR A 50 2.58 -11.84 6.32
C THR A 50 2.57 -11.10 7.65
N ASN A 51 3.61 -10.32 7.94
CA ASN A 51 3.83 -9.73 9.26
C ASN A 51 3.38 -8.27 9.34
N ARG A 52 3.25 -7.57 8.20
CA ARG A 52 2.87 -6.14 8.17
C ARG A 52 1.54 -5.93 7.46
N VAL A 53 1.40 -6.35 6.21
CA VAL A 53 0.21 -6.01 5.41
C VAL A 53 -1.04 -6.73 5.91
N LEU A 54 -1.03 -8.06 5.95
CA LEU A 54 -2.20 -8.86 6.29
C LEU A 54 -2.77 -8.56 7.68
N PRO A 55 -1.96 -8.47 8.77
CA PRO A 55 -2.50 -8.21 10.10
C PRO A 55 -3.27 -6.89 10.19
N HIS A 56 -2.83 -5.84 9.49
CA HIS A 56 -3.52 -4.57 9.50
C HIS A 56 -4.80 -4.57 8.65
N LEU A 57 -4.80 -5.30 7.52
CA LEU A 57 -6.02 -5.45 6.72
C LEU A 57 -7.06 -6.29 7.46
N GLU A 58 -6.64 -7.36 8.15
CA GLU A 58 -7.54 -8.18 8.96
C GLU A 58 -8.15 -7.37 10.12
N LEU A 59 -7.35 -6.49 10.76
CA LEU A 59 -7.86 -5.57 11.77
C LEU A 59 -8.91 -4.62 11.17
N ALA A 60 -8.63 -4.01 10.01
CA ALA A 60 -9.58 -3.13 9.34
C ALA A 60 -10.86 -3.85 8.92
N LYS A 61 -10.73 -5.07 8.36
CA LYS A 61 -11.86 -5.95 8.03
C LYS A 61 -12.74 -6.19 9.25
N SER A 62 -12.13 -6.61 10.37
CA SER A 62 -12.83 -6.92 11.61
C SER A 62 -13.61 -5.70 12.12
N LEU A 63 -12.98 -4.52 12.15
CA LEU A 63 -13.63 -3.28 12.57
C LEU A 63 -14.82 -2.91 11.68
N LEU A 64 -14.71 -3.09 10.35
CA LEU A 64 -15.81 -2.79 9.44
C LEU A 64 -16.98 -3.76 9.59
N VAL A 65 -16.68 -5.05 9.79
CA VAL A 65 -17.69 -6.09 10.06
C VAL A 65 -18.39 -5.84 11.38
N GLU A 66 -17.68 -5.43 12.43
CA GLU A 66 -18.27 -5.03 13.72
C GLU A 66 -19.25 -3.86 13.59
N GLN A 67 -19.02 -2.96 12.62
CA GLN A 67 -19.91 -1.84 12.30
C GLN A 67 -21.05 -2.24 11.34
N GLY A 68 -21.16 -3.51 10.96
CA GLY A 68 -22.22 -4.04 10.09
C GLY A 68 -21.96 -3.87 8.59
N TYR A 69 -20.73 -3.55 8.19
CA TYR A 69 -20.36 -3.49 6.77
C TYR A 69 -19.76 -4.82 6.28
N VAL A 70 -19.83 -5.02 4.96
CA VAL A 70 -19.19 -6.18 4.31
C VAL A 70 -17.84 -5.76 3.72
N ALA A 71 -16.79 -6.47 4.13
CA ALA A 71 -15.42 -6.30 3.66
C ALA A 71 -14.76 -7.67 3.52
N ASP A 72 -13.86 -7.82 2.55
CA ASP A 72 -13.13 -9.06 2.33
C ASP A 72 -11.67 -8.85 1.91
N ILE A 73 -10.86 -9.92 2.06
CA ILE A 73 -9.44 -9.95 1.69
C ILE A 73 -9.21 -11.10 0.72
N GLU A 74 -8.78 -10.77 -0.49
CA GLU A 74 -8.36 -11.74 -1.51
C GLU A 74 -6.83 -11.81 -1.54
N ILE A 75 -6.25 -13.00 -1.49
CA ILE A 75 -4.79 -13.20 -1.53
C ILE A 75 -4.43 -14.00 -2.77
N GLU A 76 -3.59 -13.42 -3.62
CA GLU A 76 -3.01 -14.08 -4.78
C GLU A 76 -1.58 -14.52 -4.47
N LYS A 77 -1.29 -15.79 -4.80
CA LYS A 77 0.02 -16.40 -4.60
C LYS A 77 0.51 -17.02 -5.89
N GLN A 78 1.82 -17.05 -6.06
CA GLN A 78 2.49 -17.72 -7.17
C GLN A 78 3.59 -18.63 -6.65
N THR A 79 3.71 -19.82 -7.23
CA THR A 79 4.86 -20.70 -7.00
C THR A 79 5.94 -20.39 -8.02
N LEU A 80 7.09 -19.92 -7.54
CA LEU A 80 8.28 -19.65 -8.34
C LEU A 80 9.31 -20.76 -8.14
N PHE A 81 9.96 -21.19 -9.22
CA PHE A 81 11.00 -22.22 -9.18
C PHE A 81 12.37 -21.56 -9.33
N GLU A 82 13.19 -21.64 -8.29
CA GLU A 82 14.55 -21.09 -8.26
C GLU A 82 15.53 -22.20 -7.85
N GLU A 83 16.59 -22.42 -8.63
CA GLU A 83 17.70 -23.33 -8.30
C GLU A 83 17.27 -24.76 -7.86
N SER A 84 16.17 -25.27 -8.39
CA SER A 84 15.55 -26.60 -8.11
C SER A 84 14.59 -26.67 -6.94
N GLU A 85 14.28 -25.55 -6.27
CA GLU A 85 13.29 -25.49 -5.19
C GLU A 85 12.10 -24.60 -5.56
N ALA A 86 10.90 -25.02 -5.14
CA ALA A 86 9.67 -24.26 -5.31
C ALA A 86 9.46 -23.33 -4.10
N ILE A 87 9.17 -22.06 -4.37
CA ILE A 87 8.89 -21.04 -3.36
C ILE A 87 7.51 -20.46 -3.65
N GLU A 88 6.58 -20.62 -2.71
CA GLU A 88 5.28 -19.93 -2.77
C GLU A 88 5.45 -18.50 -2.26
N VAL A 89 5.06 -17.51 -3.08
CA VAL A 89 5.16 -16.08 -2.76
C VAL A 89 3.80 -15.40 -2.93
N ILE A 90 3.47 -14.48 -2.02
CA ILE A 90 2.32 -13.59 -2.19
C ILE A 90 2.67 -12.55 -3.26
N THR A 91 1.87 -12.48 -4.32
CA THR A 91 2.04 -11.52 -5.42
C THR A 91 1.12 -10.33 -5.25
N GLN A 92 -0.08 -10.54 -4.70
CA GLN A 92 -1.06 -9.50 -4.46
C GLN A 92 -1.95 -9.83 -3.26
N VAL A 93 -2.33 -8.80 -2.53
CA VAL A 93 -3.41 -8.80 -1.54
C VAL A 93 -4.38 -7.69 -1.93
N SER A 94 -5.65 -8.04 -2.09
CA SER A 94 -6.74 -7.11 -2.38
C SER A 94 -7.64 -7.00 -1.16
N PHE A 95 -7.86 -5.79 -0.69
CA PHE A 95 -8.88 -5.48 0.31
C PHE A 95 -10.11 -4.89 -0.40
N VAL A 96 -11.23 -5.60 -0.34
CA VAL A 96 -12.48 -5.27 -1.04
C VAL A 96 -13.50 -4.77 -0.02
N PHE A 97 -14.16 -3.66 -0.32
CA PHE A 97 -15.08 -3.02 0.63
C PHE A 97 -16.28 -2.39 -0.08
N SER A 98 -17.50 -2.88 0.21
CA SER A 98 -18.71 -2.33 -0.40
C SER A 98 -19.06 -0.94 0.15
N GLY A 99 -18.77 -0.71 1.42
CA GLY A 99 -19.17 0.47 2.21
C GLY A 99 -20.68 0.60 2.45
N ASN A 100 -21.49 -0.30 1.89
CA ASN A 100 -22.91 -0.38 2.13
C ASN A 100 -23.19 -1.58 3.04
N SER A 101 -23.84 -1.33 4.17
CA SER A 101 -24.20 -2.37 5.14
C SER A 101 -25.23 -3.37 4.60
N ASP A 102 -26.02 -2.94 3.62
CA ASP A 102 -27.08 -3.76 3.03
C ASP A 102 -26.58 -4.62 1.85
N ASP A 103 -25.34 -4.40 1.42
CA ASP A 103 -24.75 -5.10 0.29
C ASP A 103 -24.13 -6.42 0.75
N LEU A 104 -24.77 -7.53 0.38
CA LEU A 104 -24.42 -8.88 0.84
C LEU A 104 -23.23 -9.48 0.08
N ASP A 105 -22.79 -8.87 -1.02
CA ASP A 105 -21.71 -9.38 -1.88
C ASP A 105 -20.71 -8.27 -2.27
N THR A 106 -19.54 -8.29 -1.65
CA THR A 106 -18.42 -7.38 -2.00
C THR A 106 -17.83 -7.65 -3.38
N GLY A 107 -18.09 -8.80 -4.00
CA GLY A 107 -17.62 -9.11 -5.35
C GLY A 107 -18.21 -8.20 -6.43
N LEU A 108 -19.36 -7.56 -6.15
CA LEU A 108 -20.04 -6.65 -7.05
C LEU A 108 -19.45 -5.22 -7.05
N THR A 109 -18.62 -4.88 -6.06
CA THR A 109 -18.03 -3.54 -5.97
C THR A 109 -16.71 -3.40 -6.74
N GLN A 110 -16.49 -2.21 -7.31
CA GLN A 110 -15.20 -1.80 -7.89
C GLN A 110 -14.23 -1.26 -6.81
N ASN A 111 -14.68 -1.10 -5.58
CA ASN A 111 -13.91 -0.53 -4.48
C ASN A 111 -12.88 -1.55 -3.96
N ARG A 112 -11.62 -1.36 -4.33
CA ARG A 112 -10.52 -2.27 -4.01
C ARG A 112 -9.26 -1.51 -3.65
N LEU A 113 -8.64 -1.84 -2.52
CA LEU A 113 -7.26 -1.49 -2.22
C LEU A 113 -6.37 -2.68 -2.59
N LEU A 114 -5.43 -2.46 -3.52
CA LEU A 114 -4.53 -3.46 -4.06
C LEU A 114 -3.13 -3.22 -3.50
N ILE A 115 -2.53 -4.25 -2.90
CA ILE A 115 -1.17 -4.26 -2.40
C ILE A 115 -0.43 -5.38 -3.11
N PHE A 116 0.62 -5.10 -3.88
CA PHE A 116 1.20 -6.07 -4.82
C PHE A 116 2.70 -5.88 -5.02
N THR A 117 3.37 -6.93 -5.49
CA THR A 117 4.77 -6.88 -5.93
C THR A 117 4.88 -6.77 -7.44
N ARG A 118 6.02 -6.27 -7.92
CA ARG A 118 6.33 -6.21 -9.36
C ARG A 118 7.54 -7.10 -9.66
N PRO A 119 7.58 -7.79 -10.82
CA PRO A 119 8.71 -8.61 -11.19
C PRO A 119 10.02 -7.79 -11.21
N ASN A 120 11.06 -8.27 -10.52
CA ASN A 120 12.37 -7.61 -10.40
C ASN A 120 12.38 -6.28 -9.62
N HIS A 121 11.34 -5.98 -8.85
CA HIS A 121 11.33 -4.87 -7.91
C HIS A 121 11.48 -5.37 -6.47
N ALA A 122 12.07 -4.56 -5.62
CA ALA A 122 12.31 -4.90 -4.21
C ALA A 122 11.34 -4.25 -3.23
N PHE A 123 10.23 -3.73 -3.74
CA PHE A 123 9.21 -3.07 -2.94
C PHE A 123 7.86 -3.75 -3.10
N ILE A 124 7.04 -3.60 -2.07
CA ILE A 124 5.60 -3.77 -2.17
C ILE A 124 5.02 -2.44 -2.62
N TYR A 125 4.04 -2.49 -3.51
CA TYR A 125 3.34 -1.33 -4.04
C TYR A 125 1.89 -1.35 -3.58
N ALA A 126 1.27 -0.18 -3.48
CA ALA A 126 -0.15 -0.03 -3.23
C ALA A 126 -0.81 0.87 -4.28
N LYS A 127 -2.08 0.57 -4.56
CA LYS A 127 -3.02 1.46 -5.24
C LYS A 127 -4.44 1.12 -4.79
N TYR A 128 -5.28 2.11 -4.58
CA TYR A 128 -6.72 1.91 -4.47
C TYR A 128 -7.46 2.32 -5.74
N ILE A 129 -8.59 1.64 -5.96
CA ILE A 129 -9.57 1.84 -7.02
C ILE A 129 -10.92 2.02 -6.32
N THR A 130 -11.65 3.08 -6.69
CA THR A 130 -13.01 3.38 -6.23
C THR A 130 -13.83 3.86 -7.44
N ASP A 131 -15.16 3.97 -7.32
CA ASP A 131 -15.95 4.56 -8.42
C ASP A 131 -15.56 6.03 -8.67
N LEU A 132 -15.10 6.74 -7.64
CA LEU A 132 -14.76 8.16 -7.73
C LEU A 132 -13.39 8.40 -8.37
N VAL A 133 -12.38 7.63 -7.95
CA VAL A 133 -11.00 7.87 -8.34
C VAL A 133 -10.16 6.60 -8.21
N THR A 134 -9.19 6.48 -9.10
CA THR A 134 -8.09 5.52 -8.99
C THR A 134 -6.82 6.27 -8.59
N SER A 135 -6.19 5.83 -7.52
CA SER A 135 -4.88 6.38 -7.11
C SER A 135 -3.76 5.97 -8.06
N GLN A 136 -2.69 6.76 -8.04
CA GLN A 136 -1.43 6.32 -8.64
C GLN A 136 -0.82 5.18 -7.82
N THR A 137 -0.02 4.33 -8.48
CA THR A 137 0.74 3.32 -7.76
C THR A 137 1.86 3.97 -6.95
N GLN A 138 1.96 3.59 -5.68
CA GLN A 138 2.99 4.09 -4.76
C GLN A 138 3.76 2.93 -4.15
N PRO A 139 5.11 3.00 -4.06
CA PRO A 139 5.88 2.05 -3.26
C PRO A 139 5.57 2.26 -1.77
N LEU A 140 5.48 1.16 -1.03
CA LEU A 140 5.34 1.16 0.42
C LEU A 140 6.71 0.98 1.07
N PHE A 141 7.03 1.85 2.01
CA PHE A 141 8.24 1.75 2.83
C PHE A 141 7.86 1.21 4.19
N PHE A 142 8.47 0.10 4.58
CA PHE A 142 8.31 -0.45 5.91
C PHE A 142 9.62 -0.22 6.68
N ALA A 143 9.51 0.35 7.87
CA ALA A 143 10.63 0.37 8.80
C ALA A 143 10.84 -1.07 9.32
N ASP A 144 11.83 -1.77 8.75
CA ASP A 144 12.25 -3.06 9.23
C ASP A 144 13.77 -3.22 9.26
N ASP A 145 14.22 -4.10 10.14
CA ASP A 145 15.64 -4.35 10.38
C ASP A 145 16.38 -4.82 9.14
N TYR A 146 15.68 -5.41 8.16
CA TYR A 146 16.28 -5.85 6.91
C TYR A 146 16.70 -4.66 6.05
N TYR A 147 15.87 -3.62 5.98
CA TYR A 147 16.24 -2.36 5.33
C TYR A 147 17.44 -1.72 6.04
N TYR A 148 17.45 -1.69 7.37
CA TYR A 148 18.52 -1.06 8.15
C TYR A 148 19.85 -1.82 8.13
N GLN A 149 19.83 -3.15 8.15
CA GLN A 149 21.04 -3.99 8.14
C GLN A 149 21.77 -3.98 6.80
N ASN A 150 21.03 -3.75 5.71
CA ASN A 150 21.57 -3.76 4.36
C ASN A 150 21.84 -2.35 3.80
N MET A 151 21.59 -1.30 4.58
CA MET A 151 22.01 0.04 4.23
C MET A 151 23.54 0.16 4.41
N PRO A 152 24.27 0.68 3.41
CA PRO A 152 25.69 0.99 3.60
C PRO A 152 25.83 1.98 4.77
N SER A 153 26.73 1.68 5.70
CA SER A 153 26.98 2.46 6.93
C SER A 153 27.51 3.88 6.68
N ASP A 154 27.68 4.28 5.42
CA ASP A 154 28.11 5.61 5.04
C ASP A 154 26.92 6.57 5.01
N ASN A 155 27.01 7.59 5.87
CA ASN A 155 26.10 8.73 6.08
C ASN A 155 25.82 9.60 4.82
N GLN A 156 25.87 9.06 3.61
CA GLN A 156 25.76 9.80 2.34
C GLN A 156 24.36 9.77 1.69
N PHE A 157 23.33 9.27 2.38
CA PHE A 157 21.96 9.59 1.98
C PHE A 157 21.63 11.00 2.51
N PRO A 158 21.50 12.03 1.64
CA PRO A 158 21.42 13.43 2.09
C PRO A 158 20.16 13.76 2.88
N HIS A 159 19.19 12.84 2.90
CA HIS A 159 18.05 12.86 3.78
C HIS A 159 17.77 11.40 4.11
N PHE A 160 17.98 10.99 5.36
CA PHE A 160 17.09 10.00 5.96
C PHE A 160 15.69 10.58 5.75
N PRO A 161 14.82 10.05 4.85
CA PRO A 161 13.50 10.64 4.60
C PRO A 161 12.54 10.31 5.75
N PHE A 162 13.07 10.12 6.95
CA PHE A 162 12.32 9.75 8.15
C PHE A 162 12.08 11.02 8.95
N PRO A 163 10.88 11.61 8.93
CA PRO A 163 10.50 12.53 9.98
C PRO A 163 10.61 11.82 11.34
N PRO A 164 11.01 12.53 12.41
CA PRO A 164 11.04 11.95 13.75
C PRO A 164 9.61 11.52 14.13
N ASN A 165 9.46 10.30 14.66
CA ASN A 165 8.20 9.58 15.01
C ASN A 165 7.64 8.65 13.91
N PHE A 166 8.46 7.72 13.43
CA PHE A 166 8.12 6.78 12.37
C PHE A 166 7.30 5.54 12.82
N GLU A 167 6.96 5.41 14.11
CA GLU A 167 6.17 4.26 14.59
C GLU A 167 4.69 4.32 14.14
N ASP A 168 4.18 5.52 13.79
CA ASP A 168 2.74 5.71 13.54
C ASP A 168 2.34 6.06 12.10
N HIS A 169 3.24 6.57 11.26
CA HIS A 169 2.94 6.91 9.86
C HIS A 169 3.58 5.91 8.89
N SER A 170 2.94 4.75 8.68
CA SER A 170 3.23 3.95 7.50
C SER A 170 2.40 4.45 6.32
N GLU A 171 3.01 4.62 5.14
CA GLU A 171 2.31 4.99 3.90
C GLU A 171 1.14 4.04 3.62
N PHE A 172 1.29 2.79 4.05
CA PHE A 172 0.25 1.79 4.05
C PHE A 172 -1.00 2.20 4.86
N LYS A 173 -0.85 2.71 6.10
CA LYS A 173 -1.97 3.22 6.91
C LYS A 173 -2.65 4.41 6.23
N SER A 174 -1.86 5.31 5.62
CA SER A 174 -2.42 6.46 4.86
C SER A 174 -3.26 5.98 3.69
N MET A 175 -2.73 5.06 2.86
CA MET A 175 -3.43 4.52 1.70
C MET A 175 -4.72 3.79 2.10
N LEU A 176 -4.71 3.04 3.20
CA LEU A 176 -5.90 2.38 3.73
C LEU A 176 -6.94 3.39 4.21
N SER A 177 -6.52 4.42 4.95
CA SER A 177 -7.41 5.49 5.43
C SER A 177 -8.05 6.27 4.28
N ASP A 178 -7.26 6.64 3.26
CA ASP A 178 -7.74 7.35 2.07
C ASP A 178 -8.76 6.52 1.32
N PHE A 179 -8.47 5.23 1.11
CA PHE A 179 -9.39 4.30 0.47
C PHE A 179 -10.74 4.22 1.20
N LEU A 180 -10.74 3.95 2.51
CA LEU A 180 -11.97 3.83 3.30
C LEU A 180 -12.78 5.14 3.28
N SER A 181 -12.09 6.27 3.43
CA SER A 181 -12.73 7.60 3.42
C SER A 181 -13.41 7.89 2.09
N LEU A 182 -12.77 7.57 0.97
CA LEU A 182 -13.34 7.76 -0.37
C LEU A 182 -14.55 6.87 -0.62
N VAL A 183 -14.50 5.61 -0.18
CA VAL A 183 -15.66 4.70 -0.28
C VAL A 183 -16.84 5.23 0.54
N PHE A 184 -16.61 5.71 1.76
CA PHE A 184 -17.69 6.31 2.56
C PHE A 184 -18.26 7.60 1.93
N LEU A 185 -17.40 8.44 1.34
CA LEU A 185 -17.86 9.65 0.65
C LEU A 185 -18.69 9.33 -0.60
N GLN A 186 -18.28 8.34 -1.39
CA GLN A 186 -19.02 7.86 -2.56
C GLN A 186 -20.45 7.45 -2.20
N ILE A 187 -20.62 6.77 -1.07
CA ILE A 187 -21.92 6.26 -0.65
C ILE A 187 -22.80 7.38 -0.10
N ARG A 188 -22.24 8.29 0.70
CA ARG A 188 -22.98 9.48 1.15
C ARG A 188 -23.45 10.34 -0.02
N GLY A 189 -22.63 10.51 -1.06
CA GLY A 189 -23.00 11.27 -2.26
C GLY A 189 -24.08 10.60 -3.13
N LYS A 190 -24.28 9.28 -3.02
CA LYS A 190 -25.38 8.56 -3.70
C LYS A 190 -26.72 8.66 -2.95
N LEU A 191 -26.71 9.06 -1.68
CA LEU A 191 -27.89 9.19 -0.81
C LEU A 191 -28.48 10.62 -0.76
N SER A 192 -27.81 11.59 -1.37
CA SER A 192 -28.22 13.00 -1.49
C SER A 192 -28.83 13.30 -2.85
#